data_AF-A0A133NNT7-F1
#
_entry.id   AF-A0A133NNT7-F1
#
_cell.length_a   1.000
_cell.length_b   1.000
_cell.length_c   1.000
_cell.angle_alpha   90.00
_cell.angle_beta   90.00
_cell.angle_gamma   90.00
#
_symmetry.space_group_name_H-M   'P 1'
#
loop_
_entity.id
_entity.type
_entity.pdbx_description
1 polymer ?
#
loop_
_entity_poly.entity_id
_entity_poly.type
_entity_poly.pdbx_seq_one_letter_code
_entity_poly.pdbx_strand_id
1 'polypeptide(L)'
;QEVSTGTLRPAKEESKNWDSTENIYIEGDNLEVLKLLQKSYYGKIKMIYIDPPYNTGKDFVYKDNFIDNIENYKGITGQINKEGIKLTTNTETNGRYHSDWLNMMYPR
;
A
#
# COMPACT_ATOMS: atom_id res chain seq x y z
N GLN A 1 15.03 -2.39 -2.35
CA GLN A 1 13.70 -2.69 -2.95
C GLN A 1 13.48 -4.18 -2.76
N GLU A 2 12.44 -4.58 -2.05
CA GLU A 2 12.18 -6.00 -1.78
C GLU A 2 11.67 -6.71 -3.03
N VAL A 3 12.17 -7.93 -3.26
CA VAL A 3 11.76 -8.78 -4.37
C VAL A 3 10.40 -9.39 -4.07
N SER A 4 9.62 -9.72 -5.11
CA SER A 4 8.38 -10.48 -4.97
C SER A 4 8.64 -11.81 -4.26
N THR A 5 7.75 -12.15 -3.34
CA THR A 5 7.65 -13.44 -2.65
C THR A 5 6.80 -14.45 -3.42
N GLY A 6 5.92 -13.97 -4.32
CA GLY A 6 4.99 -14.79 -5.09
C GLY A 6 5.38 -15.03 -6.55
N THR A 7 4.49 -15.74 -7.25
CA THR A 7 4.51 -15.94 -8.71
C THR A 7 3.08 -15.88 -9.26
N LEU A 8 2.91 -15.55 -10.53
CA LEU A 8 1.61 -15.53 -11.20
C LEU A 8 1.25 -16.95 -11.68
N ARG A 9 -0.02 -17.34 -11.48
CA ARG A 9 -0.56 -18.60 -12.00
C ARG A 9 -1.59 -18.30 -13.11
N PRO A 10 -1.49 -18.95 -14.28
CA PRO A 10 -2.46 -18.75 -15.35
C PRO A 10 -3.81 -19.38 -15.00
N ALA A 11 -4.90 -18.62 -15.13
CA ALA A 11 -6.27 -19.08 -14.92
C ALA A 11 -7.01 -19.23 -16.26
N LYS A 12 -6.70 -20.29 -17.02
CA LYS A 12 -7.21 -20.47 -18.40
C LYS A 12 -8.72 -20.59 -18.47
N GLU A 13 -9.32 -21.33 -17.54
CA GLU A 13 -10.77 -21.60 -17.52
C GLU A 13 -11.60 -20.34 -17.25
N GLU A 14 -11.03 -19.40 -16.50
CA GLU A 14 -11.66 -18.12 -16.16
C GLU A 14 -11.36 -17.02 -17.19
N SER A 15 -10.44 -17.29 -18.12
CA SER A 15 -9.99 -16.34 -19.12
C SER A 15 -10.87 -16.35 -20.36
N LYS A 16 -11.13 -15.16 -20.91
CA LYS A 16 -11.81 -15.01 -22.20
C LYS A 16 -10.79 -14.86 -23.31
N ASN A 17 -10.99 -15.58 -24.42
CA ASN A 17 -10.14 -15.52 -25.62
C ASN A 17 -8.65 -15.75 -25.31
N TRP A 18 -8.34 -16.81 -24.55
CA TRP A 18 -7.00 -17.10 -24.02
C TRP A 18 -5.86 -16.97 -25.05
N ASP A 19 -6.06 -17.50 -26.26
CA ASP A 19 -5.01 -17.53 -27.29
C ASP A 19 -4.89 -16.24 -28.12
N SER A 20 -5.83 -15.30 -28.00
CA SER A 20 -5.91 -14.11 -28.87
C SER A 20 -6.05 -12.77 -28.15
N THR A 21 -6.32 -12.76 -26.84
CA THR A 21 -6.43 -11.52 -26.07
C THR A 21 -5.06 -10.88 -25.84
N GLU A 22 -4.97 -9.58 -26.04
CA GLU A 22 -3.82 -8.76 -25.63
C GLU A 22 -4.02 -8.12 -24.25
N ASN A 23 -5.20 -8.34 -23.64
CA ASN A 23 -5.55 -7.79 -22.33
C ASN A 23 -5.25 -8.80 -21.22
N ILE A 24 -4.76 -8.29 -20.09
CA ILE A 24 -4.40 -9.09 -18.92
C ILE A 24 -5.22 -8.60 -17.73
N TYR A 25 -5.81 -9.53 -17.00
CA TYR A 25 -6.41 -9.31 -15.69
C TYR A 25 -5.62 -10.11 -14.67
N ILE A 26 -5.27 -9.50 -13.54
CA ILE A 26 -4.47 -10.12 -12.47
C ILE A 26 -5.19 -9.90 -11.15
N GLU A 27 -5.40 -10.98 -10.40
CA GLU A 27 -5.94 -10.94 -9.05
C GLU A 27 -4.80 -11.09 -8.02
N GLY A 28 -4.77 -10.19 -7.02
CA GLY A 28 -3.78 -10.19 -5.95
C GLY A 28 -3.58 -8.81 -5.31
N ASP A 29 -2.71 -8.73 -4.31
CA ASP A 29 -2.27 -7.44 -3.78
C ASP A 29 -1.45 -6.70 -4.85
N ASN A 30 -1.83 -5.44 -5.09
CA ASN A 30 -1.27 -4.65 -6.19
C ASN A 30 0.23 -4.39 -6.05
N LEU A 31 0.77 -4.22 -4.83
CA LEU A 31 2.20 -4.00 -4.64
C LEU A 31 2.99 -5.23 -5.05
N GLU A 32 2.52 -6.41 -4.68
CA GLU A 32 3.16 -7.68 -5.06
C GLU A 32 3.07 -7.94 -6.57
N VAL A 33 1.91 -7.65 -7.17
CA VAL A 33 1.70 -7.77 -8.63
C VAL A 33 2.62 -6.80 -9.38
N LEU A 34 2.73 -5.55 -8.95
CA LEU A 34 3.59 -4.55 -9.60
C LEU A 34 5.06 -4.94 -9.55
N LYS A 35 5.55 -5.52 -8.44
CA LYS A 35 6.90 -6.09 -8.34
C LYS A 35 7.16 -7.18 -9.39
N LEU A 36 6.18 -8.05 -9.64
CA LEU A 36 6.29 -9.11 -10.65
C LEU A 36 6.30 -8.54 -12.08
N LEU A 37 5.45 -7.54 -12.35
CA LEU A 37 5.37 -6.89 -13.66
C LEU A 37 6.59 -6.02 -13.97
N GLN A 38 7.29 -5.52 -12.95
CA GLN A 38 8.43 -4.62 -13.09
C GLN A 38 9.43 -5.11 -14.13
N LYS A 39 9.85 -6.39 -14.08
CA LYS A 39 10.87 -6.92 -15.01
C LYS A 39 10.41 -6.95 -16.48
N SER A 40 9.16 -7.33 -16.72
CA SER A 40 8.65 -7.57 -18.09
C SER A 40 8.08 -6.32 -18.74
N TYR A 41 7.56 -5.37 -17.95
CA TYR A 41 6.82 -4.19 -18.40
C TYR A 41 7.55 -2.86 -18.11
N TYR A 42 8.78 -2.89 -17.59
CA TYR A 42 9.58 -1.68 -17.36
C TYR A 42 9.65 -0.80 -18.62
N GLY A 43 9.24 0.46 -18.48
CA GLY A 43 9.27 1.44 -19.58
C GLY A 43 8.29 1.18 -20.73
N LYS A 44 7.38 0.20 -20.60
CA LYS A 44 6.41 -0.16 -21.65
C LYS A 44 5.00 0.41 -21.41
N ILE A 45 4.72 0.92 -20.22
CA ILE A 45 3.41 1.45 -19.84
C ILE A 45 3.30 2.90 -20.31
N LYS A 46 2.36 3.17 -21.21
CA LYS A 46 2.11 4.53 -21.74
C LYS A 46 1.31 5.42 -20.79
N MET A 47 0.37 4.84 -20.05
CA MET A 47 -0.55 5.55 -19.17
C MET A 47 -0.95 4.65 -18.01
N ILE A 48 -1.02 5.23 -16.81
CA ILE A 48 -1.54 4.59 -15.61
C ILE A 48 -2.73 5.42 -15.13
N TYR A 49 -3.87 4.77 -14.91
CA TYR A 49 -5.04 5.36 -14.29
C TYR A 49 -5.38 4.54 -13.05
N ILE A 50 -5.48 5.20 -11.90
CA ILE A 50 -5.81 4.59 -10.62
C ILE A 50 -6.86 5.42 -9.90
N ASP A 51 -7.74 4.75 -9.17
CA ASP A 51 -8.72 5.34 -8.26
C ASP A 51 -8.46 4.77 -6.86
N PRO A 52 -7.38 5.22 -6.17
CA PRO A 52 -7.08 4.73 -4.84
C PRO A 52 -8.16 5.21 -3.87
N PRO A 53 -8.40 4.47 -2.77
CA PRO A 53 -9.42 4.85 -1.81
C PRO A 53 -9.14 6.26 -1.25
N TYR A 54 -10.19 7.08 -1.18
CA TYR A 54 -10.09 8.45 -0.67
C TYR A 54 -10.07 8.47 0.85
N ASN A 55 -9.19 9.30 1.42
CA ASN A 55 -9.03 9.44 2.88
C ASN A 55 -10.15 10.32 3.49
N THR A 56 -11.42 9.93 3.30
CA THR A 56 -12.63 10.69 3.69
C THR A 56 -13.08 10.43 5.13
N GLY A 57 -12.33 9.63 5.90
CA GLY A 57 -12.59 9.35 7.32
C GLY A 57 -13.73 8.37 7.61
N LYS A 58 -14.44 7.87 6.59
CA LYS A 58 -15.52 6.87 6.76
C LYS A 58 -15.16 5.45 6.30
N ASP A 59 -14.22 5.31 5.36
CA ASP A 59 -14.02 4.05 4.62
C ASP A 59 -12.62 3.43 4.77
N PHE A 60 -11.78 3.94 5.67
CA PHE A 60 -10.39 3.49 5.79
C PHE A 60 -10.14 2.67 7.06
N VAL A 61 -10.22 1.34 6.93
CA VAL A 61 -9.60 0.40 7.88
C VAL A 61 -8.56 -0.39 7.10
N TYR A 62 -7.33 0.13 7.05
CA TYR A 62 -6.22 -0.64 6.53
C TYR A 62 -5.71 -1.57 7.65
N LYS A 63 -5.73 -2.88 7.41
CA LYS A 63 -5.09 -3.87 8.28
C LYS A 63 -3.60 -3.95 7.97
N ASP A 64 -2.87 -2.84 8.06
CA ASP A 64 -1.43 -2.97 8.14
C ASP A 64 -1.10 -3.36 9.58
N ASN A 65 -0.70 -4.62 9.75
CA ASN A 65 -0.09 -5.12 10.98
C ASN A 65 1.35 -4.57 11.15
N PHE A 66 1.57 -3.29 10.83
CA PHE A 66 2.71 -2.59 11.41
C PHE A 66 2.33 -2.33 12.85
N ILE A 67 2.69 -3.28 13.72
CA ILE A 67 2.67 -3.12 15.18
C ILE A 67 3.75 -2.08 15.54
N ASP A 68 3.63 -0.87 15.01
CA ASP A 68 4.30 0.27 15.61
C ASP A 68 3.38 0.75 16.73
N ASN A 69 3.73 0.32 17.94
CA ASN A 69 3.03 0.70 19.15
C ASN A 69 2.87 2.22 19.17
N ILE A 70 1.74 2.69 19.70
CA ILE A 70 1.39 4.10 19.77
C ILE A 70 2.52 4.95 20.38
N GLU A 71 3.28 4.35 21.29
CA GLU A 71 4.47 4.91 21.92
C GLU A 71 5.62 5.16 20.93
N ASN A 72 5.88 4.25 20.00
CA ASN A 72 6.98 4.37 19.03
C ASN A 72 6.74 5.54 18.07
N TYR A 73 5.52 5.66 17.53
CA TYR A 73 5.10 6.82 16.72
C TYR A 73 5.24 8.14 17.49
N LYS A 74 4.81 8.18 18.76
CA LYS A 74 4.91 9.39 19.59
C LYS A 74 6.37 9.75 19.86
N GLY A 75 7.27 8.77 19.99
CA GLY A 75 8.70 8.99 20.13
C GLY A 75 9.34 9.56 18.86
N ILE A 76 9.00 9.01 17.69
CA ILE A 76 9.49 9.46 16.38
C ILE A 76 8.99 10.87 16.04
N THR A 77 7.73 11.18 16.36
CA THR A 77 7.11 12.50 16.12
C THR A 77 7.50 13.54 17.17
N GLY A 78 8.33 13.20 18.16
CA GLY A 78 8.76 14.11 19.22
C GLY A 78 7.66 14.51 20.20
N GLN A 79 6.54 13.78 20.21
CA GLN A 79 5.39 14.04 21.07
C GLN A 79 5.55 13.48 22.48
N ILE A 80 6.47 12.52 22.66
CA ILE A 80 6.93 12.06 23.98
C ILE A 80 8.46 12.06 24.04
N ASN A 81 8.98 12.43 25.21
CA ASN A 81 10.40 12.30 25.56
C ASN A 81 10.72 10.83 25.89
N LYS A 82 12.01 10.50 26.00
CA LYS A 82 12.51 9.16 26.42
C LYS A 82 12.01 8.70 27.80
N GLU A 83 11.42 9.60 28.58
CA GLU A 83 10.86 9.38 29.91
C GLU A 83 9.32 9.27 29.90
N GLY A 84 8.68 9.26 28.73
CA GLY A 84 7.24 9.06 28.57
C GLY A 84 6.36 10.29 28.85
N ILE A 85 6.96 11.45 29.11
CA ILE A 85 6.25 12.71 29.32
C ILE A 85 5.67 13.19 27.98
N LYS A 86 4.42 13.66 27.98
CA LYS A 86 3.73 14.17 26.77
C LYS A 86 4.12 15.63 26.54
N LEU A 87 4.78 15.94 25.43
CA LEU A 87 5.23 17.30 25.08
C LEU A 87 4.17 18.09 24.31
N THR A 88 3.13 17.43 23.80
CA THR A 88 2.08 18.05 23.01
C THR A 88 0.69 17.75 23.57
N THR A 89 -0.20 18.75 23.50
CA THR A 89 -1.58 18.71 24.02
C THR A 89 -2.61 18.24 23.00
N ASN A 90 -2.28 18.15 21.71
CA ASN A 90 -3.24 17.73 20.69
C ASN A 90 -3.59 16.23 20.82
N THR A 91 -4.88 15.92 20.84
CA THR A 91 -5.39 14.56 20.62
C THR A 91 -5.19 14.19 19.15
N GLU A 92 -4.02 13.63 18.83
CA GLU A 92 -3.67 13.26 17.47
C GLU A 92 -4.27 11.92 17.05
N THR A 93 -5.51 11.99 16.59
CA THR A 93 -6.06 11.03 15.64
C THR A 93 -5.70 11.44 14.21
N ASN A 94 -5.71 12.75 13.88
CA ASN A 94 -5.55 13.28 12.51
C ASN A 94 -4.18 13.08 11.84
N GLY A 95 -3.05 13.19 12.56
CA GLY A 95 -1.71 13.05 11.96
C GLY A 95 -1.40 11.63 11.46
N ARG A 96 -1.97 10.62 12.13
CA ARG A 96 -1.82 9.22 11.75
C ARG A 96 -2.57 8.88 10.48
N TYR A 97 -3.80 9.36 10.32
CA TYR A 97 -4.60 9.08 9.12
C TYR A 97 -3.90 9.48 7.82
N HIS A 98 -3.15 10.58 7.81
CA HIS A 98 -2.38 10.99 6.62
C HIS A 98 -1.13 10.14 6.43
N SER A 99 -0.39 9.87 7.51
CA SER A 99 0.81 9.02 7.48
C SER A 99 0.49 7.61 7.00
N ASP A 100 -0.61 7.01 7.47
CA ASP A 100 -1.02 5.66 7.10
C ASP A 100 -1.41 5.56 5.63
N TRP A 101 -2.17 6.54 5.12
CA TRP A 101 -2.52 6.60 3.70
C TRP A 101 -1.28 6.79 2.81
N LEU A 102 -0.34 7.64 3.23
CA LEU A 102 0.92 7.85 2.52
C LEU A 102 1.80 6.59 2.55
N ASN A 103 1.92 5.92 3.69
CA ASN A 103 2.66 4.66 3.83
C ASN A 103 2.06 3.55 2.96
N MET A 104 0.74 3.53 2.81
CA MET A 104 0.06 2.62 1.89
C MET A 104 0.38 2.97 0.43
N MET A 105 0.29 4.23 0.02
CA MET A 105 0.44 4.63 -1.38
C MET A 105 1.90 4.65 -1.86
N TYR A 106 2.85 5.07 -1.01
CA TYR A 106 4.25 5.31 -1.39
C TYR A 106 4.99 4.11 -2.02
N PRO A 107 4.87 2.86 -1.52
CA PRO A 107 5.60 1.73 -2.11
C PRO A 107 4.99 1.24 -3.44
N ARG A 108 3.76 1.64 -3.77
CA ARG A 108 3.00 1.20 -4.94
C ARG A 108 3.30 2.07 -6.16
#